data_AF-A0A412AQM6-F1
#
_entry.id   AF-A0A412AQM6-F1
#
_cell.length_a   1.000
_cell.length_b   1.000
_cell.length_c   1.000
_cell.angle_alpha   90.00
_cell.angle_beta   90.00
_cell.angle_gamma   90.00
#
_symmetry.space_group_name_H-M   'P 1'
#
loop_
_entity.id
_entity.type
_entity.pdbx_description
1 polymer ?
#
loop_
_entity_poly.entity_id
_entity_poly.type
_entity_poly.pdbx_seq_one_letter_code
_entity_poly.pdbx_strand_id
1 'polypeptide(L)'
;MVTGLHVCNGSAYWFNSSGAMATGWVLDGGTWYYATGSGALASGWLNLNGTWYWLDPSTHVMATGLHGCNGSMYWFNGSGSMATGWVLDGGTWYYATGSGALASGWAYVGGAWYWLDPSTHAMVTGVQQIDGAQYSFASNGAWLG
;
A
#
# COMPACT_ATOMS: atom_id res chain seq x y z
N MET A 1 -4.11 15.78 32.88
CA MET A 1 -4.96 15.32 31.77
C MET A 1 -4.04 14.68 30.74
N VAL A 2 -4.35 13.47 30.27
CA VAL A 2 -3.55 12.78 29.24
C VAL A 2 -4.06 13.23 27.87
N THR A 3 -3.15 13.59 26.97
CA THR A 3 -3.43 14.02 25.60
C THR A 3 -2.40 13.38 24.66
N GLY A 4 -2.76 13.16 23.40
CA GLY A 4 -1.90 12.52 22.40
C GLY A 4 -1.85 10.99 22.56
N LEU A 5 -0.80 10.39 21.98
CA LEU A 5 -0.56 8.95 22.02
C LEU A 5 -0.20 8.50 23.45
N HIS A 6 -0.87 7.45 23.91
CA HIS A 6 -0.59 6.84 25.21
C HIS A 6 -0.70 5.32 25.14
N VAL A 7 0.22 4.60 25.78
CA VAL A 7 0.24 3.13 25.78
C VAL A 7 -0.22 2.61 27.14
N CYS A 8 -1.27 1.78 27.13
CA CYS A 8 -1.84 1.13 28.31
C CYS A 8 -1.92 -0.38 28.08
N ASN A 9 -1.27 -1.18 28.94
CA ASN A 9 -1.30 -2.65 28.88
C ASN A 9 -0.97 -3.21 27.49
N GLY A 10 0.00 -2.61 26.79
CA GLY A 10 0.44 -3.03 25.47
C GLY A 10 -0.45 -2.57 24.30
N SER A 11 -1.51 -1.80 24.54
CA SER A 11 -2.33 -1.17 23.51
C SER A 11 -2.11 0.34 23.47
N ALA A 12 -2.00 0.90 22.27
CA ALA A 12 -1.89 2.34 22.07
C ALA A 12 -3.28 2.98 21.94
N TYR A 13 -3.46 4.16 22.52
CA TYR A 13 -4.70 4.94 22.51
C TYR A 13 -4.38 6.40 22.19
N TRP A 14 -5.34 7.10 21.58
CA TRP A 14 -5.22 8.53 21.31
C TRP A 14 -6.21 9.33 22.17
N PHE A 15 -5.72 10.36 22.86
CA PHE A 15 -6.56 11.28 23.62
C PHE A 15 -6.54 12.67 22.99
N ASN A 16 -7.70 13.24 22.70
CA ASN A 16 -7.82 14.57 22.12
C ASN A 16 -7.45 15.68 23.13
N SER A 17 -7.55 16.95 22.72
CA SER A 17 -7.23 18.10 23.58
C SER A 17 -8.10 18.24 24.83
N SER A 18 -9.30 17.64 24.85
CA SER A 18 -10.15 17.56 26.05
C SER A 18 -9.86 16.35 26.92
N GLY A 19 -8.86 15.53 26.57
CA GLY A 19 -8.54 14.28 27.24
C GLY A 19 -9.55 13.15 26.98
N ALA A 20 -10.44 13.31 25.99
CA ALA A 20 -11.34 12.24 25.58
C ALA A 20 -10.63 11.28 24.63
N MET A 21 -10.85 9.98 24.83
CA MET A 21 -10.31 8.92 23.96
C MET A 21 -10.96 9.00 22.57
N ALA A 22 -10.15 9.00 21.52
CA ALA A 22 -10.62 9.02 20.15
C ALA A 22 -11.10 7.65 19.67
N THR A 23 -11.99 7.66 18.68
CA THR A 23 -12.38 6.52 17.85
C THR A 23 -12.45 6.97 16.40
N GLY A 24 -12.28 6.05 15.46
CA GLY A 24 -12.18 6.34 14.03
C GLY A 24 -10.82 6.92 13.62
N TRP A 25 -10.80 7.64 12.50
CA TRP A 25 -9.59 8.25 11.97
C TRP A 25 -9.07 9.39 12.85
N VAL A 26 -7.77 9.39 13.09
CA VAL A 26 -7.05 10.42 13.86
C VAL A 26 -5.94 10.98 13.00
N LEU A 27 -5.92 12.31 12.83
CA LEU A 27 -4.83 13.02 12.18
C LEU A 27 -4.02 13.77 13.23
N ASP A 28 -2.72 13.47 13.32
CA ASP A 28 -1.79 14.18 14.18
C ASP A 28 -0.49 14.49 13.45
N GLY A 29 -0.10 15.78 13.45
CA GLY A 29 1.14 16.22 12.81
C GLY A 29 1.25 15.88 11.31
N GLY A 30 0.13 15.66 10.61
CA GLY A 30 0.11 15.21 9.21
C GLY A 30 0.10 13.68 9.03
N THR A 31 0.14 12.93 10.12
CA THR A 31 0.16 11.46 10.14
C THR A 31 -1.22 10.91 10.51
N TRP A 32 -1.69 9.93 9.74
CA TRP A 32 -2.97 9.27 9.98
C TRP A 32 -2.81 8.00 10.81
N TYR A 33 -3.75 7.83 11.74
CA TYR A 33 -3.94 6.64 12.57
C TYR A 33 -5.42 6.26 12.55
N TYR A 34 -5.73 5.02 12.96
CA TYR A 34 -7.11 4.59 13.13
C TYR A 34 -7.34 4.04 14.54
N ALA A 35 -8.16 4.70 15.34
CA ALA A 35 -8.63 4.20 16.62
C ALA A 35 -9.86 3.31 16.39
N THR A 36 -9.80 2.05 16.81
CA THR A 36 -10.91 1.10 16.69
C THR A 36 -12.09 1.50 17.59
N GLY A 37 -13.19 0.75 17.56
CA GLY A 37 -14.35 1.00 18.41
C GLY A 37 -14.05 0.93 19.92
N SER A 38 -12.98 0.24 20.32
CA SER A 38 -12.48 0.23 21.72
C SER A 38 -11.55 1.39 22.05
N GLY A 39 -11.20 2.22 21.06
CA GLY A 39 -10.21 3.30 21.15
C GLY A 39 -8.76 2.87 20.98
N ALA A 40 -8.47 1.56 20.96
CA ALA A 40 -7.14 1.06 20.67
C ALA A 40 -6.77 1.36 19.21
N LEU A 41 -5.56 1.83 18.96
CA LEU A 41 -5.06 2.07 17.61
C LEU A 41 -4.90 0.75 16.86
N ALA A 42 -5.39 0.73 15.63
CA ALA A 42 -5.26 -0.40 14.72
C ALA A 42 -3.80 -0.60 14.30
N SER A 43 -3.48 -1.84 13.93
CA SER A 43 -2.16 -2.28 13.47
C SER A 43 -2.36 -3.39 12.44
N GLY A 44 -1.54 -3.40 11.40
CA GLY A 44 -1.66 -4.29 10.26
C GLY A 44 -2.82 -3.94 9.32
N TRP A 45 -3.40 -4.97 8.71
CA TRP A 45 -4.49 -4.82 7.75
C TRP A 45 -5.79 -4.38 8.43
N LEU A 46 -6.40 -3.34 7.88
CA LEU A 46 -7.70 -2.83 8.29
C LEU A 46 -8.65 -2.80 7.09
N ASN A 47 -9.80 -3.45 7.20
CA ASN A 47 -10.90 -3.33 6.24
C ASN A 47 -11.98 -2.42 6.80
N LEU A 48 -12.26 -1.31 6.12
CA LEU A 48 -13.40 -0.45 6.40
C LEU A 48 -14.34 -0.49 5.21
N ASN A 49 -15.45 -1.22 5.35
CA ASN A 49 -16.51 -1.31 4.34
C ASN A 49 -16.01 -1.70 2.94
N GLY A 50 -15.08 -2.65 2.86
CA GLY A 50 -14.51 -3.11 1.59
C GLY A 50 -13.26 -2.36 1.14
N THR A 51 -12.93 -1.22 1.76
CA THR A 51 -11.66 -0.52 1.52
C THR A 51 -10.58 -1.02 2.48
N TRP A 52 -9.45 -1.44 1.92
CA TRP A 52 -8.30 -1.92 2.70
C TRP A 52 -7.29 -0.81 2.96
N TYR A 53 -6.73 -0.82 4.17
CA TYR A 53 -5.68 0.06 4.65
C TYR A 53 -4.62 -0.78 5.35
N TRP A 54 -3.40 -0.26 5.42
CA TRP A 54 -2.34 -0.81 6.25
C TRP A 54 -1.93 0.21 7.30
N LEU A 55 -1.92 -0.20 8.56
CA LEU A 55 -1.41 0.56 9.68
C LEU A 55 -0.12 -0.12 10.11
N ASP A 56 1.00 0.59 10.14
CA ASP A 56 2.27 0.02 10.51
C ASP A 56 2.17 -0.67 11.89
N PRO A 57 2.55 -1.96 12.03
CA PRO A 57 2.35 -2.68 13.29
C PRO A 57 3.13 -2.13 14.48
N SER A 58 4.18 -1.35 14.25
CA SER A 58 5.05 -0.79 15.30
C SER A 58 4.70 0.64 15.67
N THR A 59 4.30 1.44 14.70
CA THR A 59 4.06 2.89 14.86
C THR A 59 2.60 3.28 14.72
N HIS A 60 1.74 2.37 14.27
CA HIS A 60 0.31 2.58 13.95
C HIS A 60 0.03 3.57 12.81
N VAL A 61 1.08 4.01 12.10
CA VAL A 61 0.97 4.98 11.01
C VAL A 61 0.31 4.33 9.80
N MET A 62 -0.69 5.00 9.24
CA MET A 62 -1.32 4.59 8.00
C MET A 62 -0.36 4.73 6.81
N ALA A 63 -0.19 3.66 6.04
CA ALA A 63 0.63 3.67 4.85
C ALA A 63 0.02 4.46 3.69
N THR A 64 0.88 5.17 2.96
CA THR A 64 0.62 5.77 1.66
C THR A 64 1.76 5.41 0.72
N GLY A 65 1.51 5.34 -0.58
CA GLY A 65 2.49 4.97 -1.59
C GLY A 65 2.84 3.49 -1.56
N LEU A 66 4.03 3.18 -2.07
CA LEU A 66 4.60 1.84 -2.10
C LEU A 66 4.98 1.38 -0.68
N HIS A 67 4.45 0.23 -0.25
CA HIS A 67 4.68 -0.27 1.10
C HIS A 67 4.78 -1.80 1.15
N GLY A 68 5.66 -2.32 1.99
CA GLY A 68 5.81 -3.75 2.23
C GLY A 68 4.90 -4.21 3.36
N CYS A 69 4.05 -5.20 3.10
CA CYS A 69 3.11 -5.75 4.07
C CYS A 69 3.24 -7.27 4.06
N ASN A 70 3.70 -7.87 5.17
CA ASN A 70 3.82 -9.33 5.34
C ASN A 70 4.58 -10.04 4.19
N GLY A 71 5.64 -9.41 3.67
CA GLY A 71 6.48 -9.99 2.62
C GLY A 71 5.98 -9.79 1.18
N SER A 72 4.93 -9.00 0.97
CA SER A 72 4.51 -8.57 -0.38
C SER A 72 4.45 -7.05 -0.46
N MET A 73 4.64 -6.49 -1.65
CA MET A 73 4.54 -5.05 -1.89
C MET A 73 3.11 -4.69 -2.28
N TYR A 74 2.64 -3.54 -1.80
CA TYR A 74 1.32 -2.98 -2.08
C TYR A 74 1.46 -1.51 -2.40
N TRP A 75 0.45 -0.95 -3.09
CA TRP A 75 0.33 0.49 -3.28
C TRP A 75 -0.89 1.03 -2.54
N PHE A 76 -0.70 2.09 -1.77
CA PHE A 76 -1.77 2.83 -1.10
C PHE A 76 -1.87 4.23 -1.69
N ASN A 77 -3.08 4.70 -2.01
CA ASN A 77 -3.26 6.05 -2.52
C ASN A 77 -3.06 7.11 -1.40
N GLY A 78 -3.24 8.40 -1.73
CA GLY A 78 -3.08 9.49 -0.74
C GLY A 78 -4.08 9.46 0.42
N SER A 79 -5.20 8.72 0.30
CA SER A 79 -6.13 8.48 1.40
C SER A 79 -5.83 7.17 2.17
N GLY A 80 -4.71 6.51 1.85
CA GLY A 80 -4.31 5.23 2.43
C GLY A 80 -5.10 4.02 1.94
N SER A 81 -5.95 4.18 0.94
CA SER A 81 -6.72 3.08 0.37
C SER A 81 -5.83 2.24 -0.54
N MET A 82 -5.81 0.93 -0.31
CA MET A 82 -5.08 -0.04 -1.12
C MET A 82 -5.59 -0.04 -2.56
N ALA A 83 -4.66 0.03 -3.52
CA ALA A 83 -4.97 -0.01 -4.94
C ALA A 83 -5.11 -1.45 -5.46
N THR A 84 -5.86 -1.58 -6.55
CA THR A 84 -5.90 -2.75 -7.42
C THR A 84 -5.84 -2.28 -8.87
N GLY A 85 -5.35 -3.13 -9.77
CA GLY A 85 -5.12 -2.80 -11.17
C GLY A 85 -3.86 -1.95 -11.41
N TRP A 86 -3.85 -1.22 -12.52
CA TRP A 86 -2.71 -0.39 -12.91
C TRP A 86 -2.58 0.85 -12.02
N VAL A 87 -1.34 1.11 -11.59
CA VAL A 87 -0.97 2.27 -10.78
C VAL A 87 0.14 3.04 -11.49
N LEU A 88 -0.02 4.35 -11.65
CA LEU A 88 1.01 5.26 -12.14
C LEU A 88 1.51 6.13 -11.00
N ASP A 89 2.81 6.06 -10.72
CA ASP A 89 3.47 6.93 -9.75
C ASP A 89 4.79 7.45 -10.31
N GLY A 90 4.99 8.77 -10.25
CA GLY A 90 6.24 9.38 -10.71
C GLY A 90 6.62 9.10 -12.18
N GLY A 91 5.68 8.65 -13.02
CA GLY A 91 5.95 8.21 -14.39
C GLY A 91 6.27 6.71 -14.53
N THR A 92 6.32 5.98 -13.43
CA THR A 92 6.51 4.53 -13.37
C THR A 92 5.17 3.83 -13.20
N TRP A 93 4.93 2.81 -14.02
CA TRP A 93 3.74 1.96 -13.91
C TRP A 93 4.01 0.75 -13.03
N TYR A 94 3.01 0.38 -12.24
CA TYR A 94 2.96 -0.84 -11.42
C TYR A 94 1.62 -1.53 -11.69
N TYR A 95 1.55 -2.83 -11.39
CA TYR A 95 0.28 -3.56 -11.47
C TYR A 95 -0.03 -4.22 -10.13
N ALA A 96 -1.07 -3.75 -9.45
CA ALA A 96 -1.64 -4.38 -8.27
C ALA A 96 -2.63 -5.47 -8.70
N THR A 97 -2.41 -6.69 -8.26
CA THR A 97 -3.31 -7.82 -8.56
C THR A 97 -4.67 -7.66 -7.85
N GLY A 98 -5.60 -8.60 -8.04
CA GLY A 98 -6.89 -8.57 -7.36
C GLY A 98 -6.82 -8.62 -5.83
N SER A 99 -5.72 -9.14 -5.26
CA SER A 99 -5.45 -9.10 -3.82
C SER A 99 -4.80 -7.79 -3.35
N GLY A 100 -4.45 -6.90 -4.28
CA GLY A 100 -3.69 -5.67 -4.05
C GLY A 100 -2.17 -5.84 -4.06
N ALA A 101 -1.66 -7.06 -3.95
CA ALA A 101 -0.22 -7.31 -4.02
C ALA A 101 0.29 -6.92 -5.42
N LEU A 102 1.40 -6.18 -5.47
CA LEU A 102 2.05 -5.80 -6.71
C LEU A 102 2.63 -7.04 -7.40
N ALA A 103 2.33 -7.17 -8.69
CA ALA A 103 2.90 -8.20 -9.53
C ALA A 103 4.42 -8.03 -9.67
N SER A 104 5.09 -9.16 -9.90
CA SER A 104 6.50 -9.25 -10.21
C SER A 104 6.70 -10.31 -11.30
N GLY A 105 7.61 -10.06 -12.23
CA GLY A 105 7.80 -10.88 -13.42
C GLY A 105 6.69 -10.73 -14.46
N TRP A 106 6.40 -11.82 -15.17
CA TRP A 106 5.39 -11.87 -16.22
C TRP A 106 3.97 -11.73 -15.67
N ALA A 107 3.20 -10.78 -16.20
CA ALA A 107 1.79 -10.60 -15.89
C ALA A 107 0.96 -10.55 -17.17
N TYR A 108 -0.10 -11.36 -17.25
CA TYR A 108 -1.08 -11.31 -18.34
C TYR A 108 -2.27 -10.46 -17.93
N VAL A 109 -2.45 -9.31 -18.58
CA VAL A 109 -3.46 -8.31 -18.21
C VAL A 109 -4.16 -7.83 -19.47
N GLY A 110 -5.50 -7.92 -19.50
CA GLY A 110 -6.28 -7.33 -20.59
C GLY A 110 -5.95 -7.85 -22.00
N GLY A 111 -5.43 -9.08 -22.13
CA GLY A 111 -5.09 -9.68 -23.41
C GLY A 111 -3.61 -9.58 -23.83
N ALA A 112 -2.78 -8.86 -23.07
CA ALA A 112 -1.35 -8.69 -23.35
C ALA A 112 -0.48 -9.14 -22.17
N TRP A 113 0.75 -9.53 -22.48
CA TRP A 113 1.78 -9.80 -21.47
C TRP A 113 2.57 -8.53 -21.15
N TYR A 114 2.92 -8.38 -19.89
CA TYR A 114 3.74 -7.31 -19.35
C TYR A 114 4.84 -7.92 -18.49
N TRP A 115 5.94 -7.21 -18.35
CA TRP A 115 6.99 -7.56 -17.40
C TRP A 115 7.11 -6.49 -16.33
N LEU A 116 6.93 -6.90 -15.07
CA LEU A 116 7.14 -6.08 -13.89
C LEU A 116 8.48 -6.49 -13.30
N ASP A 117 9.43 -5.57 -13.21
CA ASP A 117 10.75 -5.85 -12.67
C ASP A 117 10.64 -6.52 -11.27
N PRO A 118 11.21 -7.72 -11.05
CA PRO A 118 11.01 -8.43 -9.79
C PRO A 118 11.56 -7.74 -8.54
N SER A 119 12.46 -6.77 -8.69
CA SER A 119 13.09 -6.06 -7.57
C SER A 119 12.36 -4.76 -7.23
N THR A 120 11.84 -4.05 -8.24
CA THR A 120 11.23 -2.73 -8.09
C THR A 120 9.73 -2.73 -8.31
N HIS A 121 9.17 -3.82 -8.85
CA HIS A 121 7.79 -3.94 -9.34
C HIS A 121 7.42 -3.00 -10.50
N ALA A 122 8.40 -2.25 -11.03
CA ALA A 122 8.18 -1.32 -12.11
C ALA A 122 7.93 -2.06 -13.43
N MET A 123 6.89 -1.66 -14.14
CA MET A 123 6.63 -2.13 -15.50
C MET A 123 7.70 -1.60 -16.45
N VAL A 124 8.31 -2.51 -17.22
CA VAL A 124 9.33 -2.15 -18.20
C VAL A 124 8.73 -1.81 -19.56
N THR A 125 9.49 -1.06 -20.36
CA THR A 125 9.19 -0.80 -21.77
C THR A 125 10.45 -1.00 -22.62
N GLY A 126 10.30 -1.02 -23.95
CA GLY A 126 11.42 -1.15 -24.87
C GLY A 126 12.04 -2.54 -24.88
N VAL A 127 13.31 -2.63 -25.28
CA VAL A 127 14.04 -3.91 -25.37
C VAL A 127 14.65 -4.25 -24.02
N GLN A 128 14.37 -5.46 -23.52
CA GLN A 128 14.82 -5.95 -22.22
C GLN A 128 15.46 -7.33 -22.36
N GLN A 129 16.44 -7.63 -21.50
CA GLN A 129 17.04 -8.95 -21.35
C GLN A 129 16.46 -9.61 -20.10
N ILE A 130 15.73 -10.71 -20.27
CA ILE A 130 15.05 -11.44 -19.19
C ILE A 130 15.47 -12.90 -19.30
N ASP A 131 16.06 -13.45 -18.25
CA ASP A 131 16.53 -14.85 -18.18
C ASP A 131 17.39 -15.29 -19.39
N GLY A 132 18.22 -14.39 -19.91
CA GLY A 132 19.12 -14.65 -21.04
C GLY A 132 18.46 -14.58 -22.42
N ALA A 133 17.19 -14.18 -22.50
CA ALA A 133 16.48 -13.94 -23.75
C ALA A 133 16.07 -12.46 -23.88
N GLN A 134 16.04 -11.98 -25.13
CA GLN A 134 15.64 -10.62 -25.44
C GLN A 134 14.14 -10.53 -25.71
N TYR A 135 13.46 -9.60 -25.05
CA TYR A 135 12.03 -9.32 -25.23
C TYR A 135 11.84 -7.85 -25.58
N SER A 136 10.88 -7.55 -26.46
CA SER A 136 10.55 -6.18 -26.85
C SER A 136 9.15 -5.82 -26.36
N PHE A 137 9.05 -4.69 -25.67
CA PHE A 137 7.81 -4.15 -25.12
C PHE A 137 7.50 -2.81 -25.77
N ALA A 138 6.24 -2.58 -26.09
CA ALA A 138 5.74 -1.30 -26.56
C ALA A 138 5.88 -0.20 -25.47
N SER A 139 5.63 1.06 -25.84
CA SER A 139 5.68 2.19 -24.90
C SER A 139 4.62 2.11 -23.80
N ASN A 140 3.55 1.33 -24.01
CA ASN A 140 2.54 1.02 -22.99
C ASN A 140 2.89 -0.24 -22.17
N GLY A 141 4.06 -0.84 -22.39
CA GLY A 141 4.54 -2.02 -21.68
C GLY A 141 4.04 -3.36 -22.22
N ALA A 142 3.17 -3.39 -23.23
CA ALA A 142 2.71 -4.64 -23.81
C ALA A 142 3.84 -5.34 -24.58
N TRP A 143 4.05 -6.63 -24.31
CA TRP A 143 5.02 -7.47 -25.02
C TRP A 143 4.59 -7.66 -26.49
N LEU A 144 5.55 -7.57 -27.39
CA LEU A 144 5.32 -7.57 -28.85
C LEU A 144 5.33 -8.97 -29.52
N GLY A 145 5.62 -10.03 -28.76
CA GLY A 145 5.71 -11.40 -29.29
C GLY A 145 7.06 -11.75 -29.88
#